data_AF-A0A1Y1W4G4-F1
#
_entry.id   AF-A0A1Y1W4G4-F1
#
_cell.length_a   1.000
_cell.length_b   1.000
_cell.length_c   1.000
_cell.angle_alpha   90.00
_cell.angle_beta   90.00
_cell.angle_gamma   90.00
#
_symmetry.space_group_name_H-M   'P 1'
#
loop_
_entity.id
_entity.type
_entity.pdbx_description
1 polymer ?
#
loop_
_entity_poly.entity_id
_entity_poly.type
_entity_poly.pdbx_seq_one_letter_code
_entity_poly.pdbx_strand_id
1 'polypeptide(L)' 'MGAASAPFLTQVKRRDAPDYYEVIENPMDLSTMAKKLRALHYNSKDEFWTDVQQIRDNCYTYNTEPGNVY' A
#
# COMPACT_ATOMS: atom_id res chain seq x y z
N MET A 1 15.40 -5.06 13.48
CA MET A 1 15.25 -4.63 12.08
C MET A 1 13.80 -4.91 11.67
N GLY A 2 12.97 -3.89 11.47
CA GLY A 2 11.53 -4.08 11.20
C GLY A 2 10.66 -2.82 11.30
N ALA A 3 11.21 -1.69 11.77
CA ALA A 3 10.42 -0.48 11.97
C ALA A 3 10.02 0.24 10.66
N ALA A 4 10.90 0.27 9.65
CA ALA A 4 10.66 1.07 8.44
C ALA A 4 9.57 0.50 7.53
N SER A 5 9.36 -0.82 7.54
CA SER A 5 8.35 -1.48 6.69
C SER A 5 7.02 -1.73 7.38
N ALA A 6 6.95 -1.54 8.71
CA ALA A 6 5.77 -1.88 9.51
C ALA A 6 4.46 -1.24 9.02
N PRO A 7 4.43 0.05 8.59
CA PRO A 7 3.20 0.68 8.08
C PRO A 7 2.61 0.02 6.82
N PHE A 8 3.43 -0.71 6.06
CA PHE A 8 3.04 -1.29 4.77
C PHE A 8 2.68 -2.78 4.87
N LEU A 9 2.72 -3.36 6.07
CA LEU A 9 2.48 -4.79 6.26
C LEU A 9 1.02 -5.18 6.04
N THR A 10 0.08 -4.30 6.39
CA THR A 10 -1.37 -4.53 6.30
C THR A 10 -2.09 -3.30 5.76
N GLN A 11 -3.29 -3.48 5.21
CA GLN A 11 -4.20 -2.39 4.85
C GLN A 11 -4.26 -1.30 5.93
N VAL A 12 -4.28 -0.04 5.51
CA VAL A 12 -4.54 1.11 6.37
C VAL A 12 -5.95 1.00 6.93
N LYS A 13 -6.11 1.10 8.25
CA LYS A 13 -7.44 1.02 8.87
C LYS A 13 -8.06 2.41 8.86
N ARG A 14 -9.34 2.50 8.47
CA ARG A 14 -10.11 3.77 8.52
C ARG A 14 -10.08 4.46 9.88
N ARG A 15 -9.98 3.71 10.98
CA ARG A 15 -9.86 4.30 12.32
C ARG A 15 -8.55 5.09 12.52
N ASP A 16 -7.49 4.68 11.83
CA ASP A 16 -6.15 5.25 11.93
C ASP A 16 -6.00 6.39 10.89
N ALA A 17 -6.67 6.28 9.74
CA ALA A 17 -6.72 7.29 8.68
C ALA A 17 -8.13 7.30 8.01
N PRO A 18 -9.07 8.13 8.51
CA PRO A 18 -10.49 8.09 8.09
C PRO A 18 -10.76 8.34 6.60
N ASP A 19 -10.01 9.26 6.02
CA ASP A 19 -10.09 9.74 4.63
C ASP A 19 -9.19 8.95 3.66
N TYR A 20 -8.42 7.97 4.14
CA TYR A 20 -7.43 7.25 3.32
C TYR A 20 -8.03 6.69 2.02
N TYR A 21 -9.21 6.09 2.11
CA TYR A 21 -9.90 5.48 0.97
C TYR A 21 -10.73 6.48 0.14
N GLU A 22 -10.75 7.76 0.53
CA GLU A 22 -11.29 8.86 -0.26
C GLU A 22 -10.18 9.47 -1.13
N VAL A 23 -8.95 9.50 -0.62
CA VAL A 23 -7.74 9.99 -1.31
C VAL A 23 -7.10 8.91 -2.19
N ILE A 24 -7.01 7.66 -1.70
CA ILE A 24 -6.32 6.56 -2.38
C ILE A 24 -7.31 5.63 -3.09
N GLU A 25 -7.28 5.67 -4.42
CA GLU A 25 -8.15 4.88 -5.29
C GLU A 25 -7.82 3.38 -5.28
N ASN A 26 -6.53 3.02 -5.25
CA ASN A 26 -6.06 1.64 -5.37
C ASN A 26 -5.16 1.24 -4.17
N PRO A 27 -5.74 0.97 -2.99
CA PRO A 27 -5.00 0.54 -1.81
C PRO A 27 -4.20 -0.74 -2.07
N MET A 28 -2.96 -0.79 -1.59
CA MET A 28 -2.09 -1.96 -1.67
C MET A 28 -1.23 -2.08 -0.42
N ASP A 29 -0.91 -3.31 -0.03
CA ASP A 29 -0.08 -3.63 1.14
C ASP A 29 0.64 -4.98 0.94
N LEU A 30 1.68 -5.22 1.73
CA LEU A 30 2.52 -6.42 1.60
C LEU A 30 1.77 -7.73 1.92
N SER A 31 0.75 -7.70 2.80
CA SER A 31 -0.06 -8.90 3.05
C SER A 31 -0.95 -9.25 1.85
N THR A 32 -1.46 -8.24 1.15
CA THR A 32 -2.24 -8.40 -0.08
C THR A 32 -1.36 -8.93 -1.21
N MET A 33 -0.17 -8.37 -1.39
CA MET A 33 0.82 -8.92 -2.34
C MET A 33 1.18 -10.38 -2.02
N ALA A 34 1.38 -10.71 -0.73
CA ALA A 34 1.69 -12.07 -0.32
C ALA A 34 0.53 -13.05 -0.59
N LYS A 35 -0.73 -12.60 -0.55
CA LYS A 35 -1.90 -13.40 -0.96
C LYS A 35 -1.91 -13.60 -2.47
N LYS A 36 -1.73 -12.54 -3.27
CA LYS A 36 -1.63 -12.61 -4.75
C LYS A 36 -0.53 -13.57 -5.19
N LEU A 37 0.64 -13.52 -4.55
CA LEU A 37 1.76 -14.41 -4.84
C LEU A 37 1.43 -15.88 -4.56
N ARG A 38 0.86 -16.19 -3.39
CA ARG A 38 0.47 -17.58 -3.04
C ARG A 38 -0.64 -18.12 -3.93
N ALA A 39 -1.51 -17.25 -4.41
CA ALA A 39 -2.58 -17.59 -5.34
C ALA A 39 -2.12 -17.64 -6.82
N LEU A 40 -0.82 -17.46 -7.09
CA LEU A 40 -0.24 -17.40 -8.44
C LEU A 40 -0.90 -16.35 -9.36
N HIS A 41 -1.34 -15.23 -8.78
CA HIS A 41 -1.96 -14.13 -9.53
C HIS A 41 -0.96 -13.24 -10.28
N TYR A 42 0.33 -13.39 -10.02
CA TYR A 42 1.38 -12.69 -10.76
C TYR A 42 1.88 -13.57 -11.88
N ASN A 43 1.52 -13.25 -13.12
CA ASN A 43 1.97 -13.93 -14.33
C ASN A 43 3.37 -13.47 -14.77
N SER A 44 3.83 -12.35 -14.24
CA SER A 44 5.15 -11.78 -14.54
C SER A 44 5.76 -11.06 -13.34
N LYS A 45 7.08 -10.84 -13.40
CA LYS A 45 7.78 -10.00 -12.43
C LYS A 45 7.28 -8.55 -12.46
N ASP A 46 6.86 -8.07 -13.62
CA ASP A 46 6.38 -6.71 -13.80
C ASP A 46 5.06 -6.49 -13.04
N GLU A 47 4.14 -7.46 -13.05
CA GLU A 47 2.90 -7.37 -12.26
C GLU A 47 3.17 -7.31 -10.74
N PHE A 48 4.17 -8.06 -10.26
CA PHE A 48 4.61 -7.95 -8.86
C PHE A 48 5.24 -6.59 -8.58
N TRP A 49 6.10 -6.10 -9.48
CA TRP A 49 6.76 -4.81 -9.35
C TRP A 49 5.77 -3.64 -9.35
N THR A 50 4.73 -3.70 -10.18
CA THR A 50 3.63 -2.72 -10.19
C THR A 50 2.99 -2.56 -8.80
N ASP A 51 2.72 -3.65 -8.09
CA ASP A 51 2.16 -3.56 -6.73
C ASP A 51 3.16 -3.00 -5.71
N VAL A 52 4.47 -3.24 -5.88
CA VAL A 52 5.51 -2.59 -5.05
C VAL A 52 5.49 -1.08 -5.26
N GLN A 53 5.42 -0.65 -6.52
CA GLN A 53 5.33 0.77 -6.87
C GLN A 53 4.03 1.38 -6.34
N GLN A 54 2.90 0.66 -6.39
CA GLN A 54 1.62 1.12 -5.86
C GLN A 54 1.69 1.43 -4.36
N ILE A 55 2.37 0.61 -3.54
CA ILE A 55 2.58 0.89 -2.12
C ILE A 55 3.34 2.21 -1.93
N ARG A 56 4.43 2.40 -2.69
CA ARG A 56 5.23 3.62 -2.67
C ARG A 56 4.39 4.82 -3.09
N ASP A 57 3.68 4.73 -4.20
CA ASP A 57 2.95 5.85 -4.79
C ASP A 57 1.78 6.26 -3.92
N ASN A 58 1.03 5.30 -3.36
CA ASN A 58 -0.01 5.59 -2.36
C ASN A 58 0.56 6.28 -1.11
N CYS A 59 1.75 5.88 -0.67
CA CYS A 59 2.43 6.52 0.45
C CYS A 59 2.78 7.98 0.12
N TYR A 60 3.31 8.27 -1.06
CA TYR A 60 3.60 9.65 -1.45
C TYR A 60 2.32 10.46 -1.62
N THR A 61 1.33 9.95 -2.36
CA THR A 61 0.06 10.64 -2.58
C THR A 61 -0.60 11.00 -1.25
N TYR A 62 -0.77 10.04 -0.33
CA TYR A 62 -1.42 10.35 0.94
C TYR A 62 -0.56 11.30 1.78
N ASN A 63 0.70 10.96 2.08
CA ASN A 63 1.50 11.68 3.10
C ASN A 63 2.17 12.97 2.60
N THR A 64 2.05 13.31 1.30
CA THR A 64 2.57 14.59 0.77
C THR A 64 1.48 15.53 0.30
N GLU A 65 0.21 15.16 0.46
CA GLU A 65 -0.88 16.06 0.15
C GLU A 65 -0.94 17.26 1.11
N PRO A 66 -1.14 18.49 0.58
CA PRO A 66 -1.21 19.69 1.41
C PRO A 66 -2.32 19.58 2.47
N GLY A 67 -1.94 19.57 3.74
CA GLY A 67 -2.87 19.45 4.86
C GLY A 67 -2.94 18.06 5.49
N ASN A 68 -2.24 17.06 4.95
CA ASN A 68 -2.08 15.79 5.63
C ASN A 68 -1.11 15.93 6.83
N VAL A 69 -1.49 15.36 7.96
CA VAL A 69 -0.72 15.38 9.23
C VAL A 69 0.12 14.13 9.44
N TYR A 70 0.08 13.18 8.51
CA TYR A 70 0.80 11.91 8.54
C TYR A 70 2.08 11.93 7.69
#